data_AF-A0A285Z1H4-F1
#
_entry.id   AF-A0A285Z1H4-F1
#
_cell.length_a   1.000
_cell.length_b   1.000
_cell.length_c   1.000
_cell.angle_alpha   90.00
_cell.angle_beta   90.00
_cell.angle_gamma   90.00
#
_symmetry.space_group_name_H-M   'P 1'
#
loop_
_entity.id
_entity.type
_entity.pdbx_description
1 polymer ?
#
loop_
_entity_poly.entity_id
_entity_poly.type
_entity_poly.pdbx_seq_one_letter_code
_entity_poly.pdbx_strand_id
1 'polypeptide(L)' 'MLDRKSPTFKDVFRLVWLFCRRKPEQRRQITMILEAFEQQDNS' A
#
# COMPACT_ATOMS: atom_id res chain seq x y z
N MET A 1 20.33 5.06 10.13
CA MET A 1 19.57 3.79 10.33
C MET A 1 18.11 4.15 10.44
N LEU A 2 17.28 3.80 9.45
CA LEU A 2 15.82 3.88 9.63
C LEU A 2 15.45 2.84 10.68
N ASP A 3 15.07 3.29 11.87
CA ASP A 3 14.52 2.46 12.94
C ASP A 3 13.31 1.70 12.37
N ARG A 4 13.52 0.45 11.92
CA ARG A 4 12.47 -0.45 11.41
C ARG A 4 11.64 -0.91 12.59
N LYS A 5 10.79 -0.03 13.14
CA LYS A 5 9.63 -0.49 13.90
C LYS A 5 8.69 -1.14 12.90
N SER A 6 8.59 -2.47 12.97
CA SER A 6 7.63 -3.24 12.21
C SER A 6 6.24 -2.60 12.38
N PRO A 7 5.50 -2.36 11.29
CA PRO A 7 4.17 -1.74 11.39
C PRO A 7 3.31 -2.57 12.33
N THR A 8 2.66 -1.92 13.30
CA THR A 8 1.74 -2.61 14.19
C THR A 8 0.46 -2.97 13.44
N PHE A 9 -0.30 -3.95 13.92
CA PHE A 9 -1.63 -4.27 13.35
C PHE A 9 -2.54 -3.03 13.24
N LYS A 10 -2.40 -2.05 14.15
CA LYS A 10 -3.15 -0.79 14.10
C LYS A 10 -2.74 0.06 12.90
N ASP A 11 -1.46 0.05 12.52
CA ASP A 11 -0.96 0.80 11.38
C ASP A 11 -1.43 0.16 10.07
N VAL A 12 -1.43 -1.17 10.00
CA VAL A 12 -2.01 -1.91 8.87
C VAL A 12 -3.50 -1.60 8.71
N PHE A 13 -4.27 -1.63 9.79
CA PHE A 13 -5.70 -1.29 9.75
C PHE A 13 -5.95 0.15 9.29
N ARG A 14 -5.13 1.11 9.76
CA ARG A 14 -5.19 2.51 9.31
C ARG A 14 -4.89 2.66 7.83
N LEU A 15 -3.89 1.95 7.31
CA LEU A 15 -3.55 1.98 5.88
C LEU A 15 -4.70 1.43 5.03
N VAL A 16 -5.27 0.30 5.41
CA VAL A 16 -6.43 -0.30 4.74
C VAL A 16 -7.62 0.67 4.78
N TRP A 17 -7.91 1.25 5.94
CA TRP A 17 -8.98 2.25 6.09
C TRP A 17 -8.78 3.47 5.18
N LEU A 18 -7.56 4.02 5.15
CA LEU A 18 -7.22 5.16 4.29
C LEU A 18 -7.35 4.80 2.80
N PHE A 19 -6.99 3.59 2.41
CA PHE A 19 -7.18 3.10 1.04
C PHE A 19 -8.67 2.98 0.68
N CYS A 20 -9.47 2.37 1.56
CA CYS A 20 -10.91 2.21 1.37
C CYS A 20 -11.68 3.54 1.34
N ARG A 21 -11.15 4.60 1.96
CA ARG A 21 -11.77 5.94 1.95
C ARG A 21 -11.53 6.74 0.66
N ARG A 22 -10.57 6.32 -0.19
CA ARG A 22 -10.25 7.03 -1.45
C ARG A 22 -11.32 6.83 -2.52
N LYS A 23 -11.38 7.75 -3.48
CA LYS A 23 -12.24 7.60 -4.68
C LYS A 23 -11.82 6.36 -5.50
N PRO A 24 -12.75 5.73 -6.25
CA PRO A 24 -12.44 4.52 -7.02
C PRO A 24 -11.31 4.72 -8.03
N GLU A 25 -11.22 5.89 -8.67
CA GLU A 25 -10.15 6.23 -9.61
C GLU A 25 -8.76 6.23 -8.96
N GLN A 26 -8.65 6.80 -7.75
CA GLN A 26 -7.40 6.82 -7.00
C GLN A 26 -6.98 5.42 -6.54
N ARG A 27 -7.94 4.56 -6.21
CA ARG A 27 -7.64 3.16 -5.87
C ARG A 27 -7.07 2.42 -7.07
N ARG A 28 -7.65 2.59 -8.26
CA ARG A 28 -7.14 2.01 -9.50
C ARG A 28 -5.70 2.43 -9.79
N GLN A 29 -5.37 3.72 -9.63
CA GLN A 29 -4.01 4.22 -9.82
C GLN A 29 -3.01 3.58 -8.85
N ILE A 30 -3.36 3.46 -7.57
CA ILE A 30 -2.50 2.81 -6.57
C ILE A 30 -2.33 1.33 -6.89
N THR A 31 -3.40 0.63 -7.27
CA THR A 31 -3.33 -0.79 -7.68
C THR A 31 -2.39 -0.99 -8.86
N MET A 32 -2.51 -0.19 -9.93
CA MET A 32 -1.60 -0.29 -11.09
C MET A 32 -0.14 -0.07 -10.71
N ILE A 33 0.14 0.85 -9.78
CA ILE A 33 1.51 1.09 -9.29
C ILE A 33 2.01 -0.14 -8.52
N LEU A 34 1.20 -0.70 -7.63
CA LEU A 34 1.57 -1.89 -6.86
C LEU A 34 1.82 -3.11 -7.76
N GLU A 35 0.97 -3.32 -8.76
CA GLU A 35 1.14 -4.39 -9.76
C GLU A 35 2.44 -4.22 -10.55
N ALA A 36 2.78 -3.00 -10.96
CA ALA A 36 4.03 -2.72 -11.67
C ALA A 36 5.27 -3.02 -10.80
N PHE A 37 5.22 -2.72 -9.50
CA PHE A 37 6.30 -3.08 -8.57
C PHE A 37 6.42 -4.60 -8.37
N GLU A 38 5.29 -5.31 -8.25
CA GLU A 38 5.29 -6.77 -8.12
C GLU A 38 5.89 -7.46 -9.36
N GLN A 39 5.66 -6.92 -10.56
CA GLN A 39 6.28 -7.42 -11.79
C GLN A 39 7.80 -7.16 -11.83
N GLN A 40 8.26 -6.05 -11.25
CA GLN A 40 9.70 -5.75 -11.14
C GLN A 40 10.42 -6.62 -10.12
N ASP A 41 9.80 -6.96 -8.99
CA ASP A 41 10.39 -7.85 -7.97
C ASP A 41 10.44 -9.32 -8.41
N ASN A 42 9.59 -9.74 -9.36
CA ASN A 42 9.54 -11.11 -9.88
C ASN A 42 10.39 -11.34 -11.15
N SER A 43 11.14 -10.33 -11.63
CA SER A 43 12.05 -10.41 -12.78
C SER A 43 13.51 -10.51 -12.35
#